data_AF-A0A6G5A4Z4-F1
#
_entry.id   AF-A0A6G5A4Z4-F1
#
_cell.length_a   1.000
_cell.length_b   1.000
_cell.length_c   1.000
_cell.angle_alpha   90.00
_cell.angle_beta   90.00
_cell.angle_gamma   90.00
#
_symmetry.space_group_name_H-M   'P 1'
#
loop_
_entity.id
_entity.type
_entity.pdbx_description
1 polymer ?
#
loop_
_entity_poly.entity_id
_entity_poly.type
_entity_poly.pdbx_seq_one_letter_code
_entity_poly.pdbx_strand_id
1 'polypeptide(L)'
;MCCLLPRRSAKMWPKFPSILSALVLSGFLTTTTSMYRNSTPWFVNPGYKDIVMFYNTSQPIWTVLSTDTSNLTCQVDKMYNITFEYVVFERCYKIYENVSDFYLLGRFTNWNTQPNRWPDSRRPRYDQMVLRYLGFLFEFGSDILLFYHSNCGVFKIIREKGERMWLELRAWNVTVSSISALCTTYFYQHQRHKHRTVYTPQCQHIMKPVFNRSAWS
;
A
#
# COMPACT_ATOMS: atom_id res chain seq x y z
N MET A 1 -15.80 6.00 17.09
CA MET A 1 -17.07 5.75 16.37
C MET A 1 -16.81 4.68 15.31
N CYS A 2 -17.26 3.45 15.54
CA CYS A 2 -17.16 2.36 14.57
C CYS A 2 -18.45 2.33 13.75
N CYS A 3 -18.35 2.51 12.43
CA CYS A 3 -19.47 2.29 11.53
C CYS A 3 -19.63 0.79 11.29
N LEU A 4 -20.70 0.24 11.88
CA LEU A 4 -21.28 -1.06 11.55
C LEU A 4 -21.74 -1.05 10.09
N LEU A 5 -21.30 -2.02 9.30
CA LEU A 5 -22.00 -2.42 8.07
C LEU A 5 -22.79 -3.72 8.33
N PRO A 6 -24.02 -3.82 7.81
CA PRO A 6 -24.96 -4.88 8.17
C PRO A 6 -24.69 -6.20 7.42
N ARG A 7 -24.84 -7.32 8.14
CA ARG A 7 -24.90 -8.69 7.60
C ARG A 7 -26.04 -8.79 6.58
N ARG A 8 -25.73 -9.12 5.33
CA ARG A 8 -26.73 -9.69 4.41
C ARG A 8 -26.83 -11.19 4.62
N SER A 9 -28.05 -11.60 4.95
CA SER A 9 -28.54 -12.97 5.13
C SER A 9 -28.36 -13.79 3.85
N ALA A 10 -27.79 -14.99 3.99
CA ALA A 10 -27.71 -16.00 2.95
C ALA A 10 -29.10 -16.62 2.74
N LYS A 11 -29.66 -16.48 1.54
CA LYS A 11 -30.90 -17.16 1.16
C LYS A 11 -30.61 -18.54 0.56
N MET A 12 -31.34 -19.47 1.12
CA MET A 12 -31.46 -20.91 0.91
C MET A 12 -31.86 -21.25 -0.54
N TRP A 13 -31.20 -22.24 -1.13
CA TRP A 13 -31.46 -22.78 -2.47
C TRP A 13 -32.60 -23.80 -2.45
N PRO A 14 -33.45 -23.88 -3.49
CA PRO A 14 -34.29 -25.06 -3.71
C PRO A 14 -33.59 -26.09 -4.59
N LYS A 15 -33.75 -27.37 -4.20
CA LYS A 15 -33.35 -28.57 -4.95
C LYS A 15 -34.33 -28.83 -6.10
N PHE A 16 -33.83 -29.24 -7.26
CA PHE A 16 -34.61 -29.87 -8.34
C PHE A 16 -33.85 -31.08 -8.92
N PRO A 17 -34.57 -32.07 -9.50
CA PRO A 17 -34.12 -33.45 -9.65
C PRO A 17 -33.34 -33.72 -10.93
N SER A 18 -32.57 -34.81 -10.87
CA SER A 18 -31.71 -35.38 -11.90
C SER A 18 -32.50 -36.02 -13.05
N ILE A 19 -32.19 -35.65 -14.29
CA ILE A 19 -32.47 -36.46 -15.48
C ILE A 19 -31.19 -36.56 -16.32
N LEU A 20 -30.79 -37.80 -16.58
CA LEU A 20 -29.66 -38.21 -17.42
C LEU A 20 -30.00 -38.02 -18.90
N SER A 21 -29.09 -37.43 -19.67
CA SER A 21 -29.03 -37.60 -21.12
C SER A 21 -27.56 -37.55 -21.54
N ALA A 22 -27.07 -38.69 -22.00
CA ALA A 22 -25.73 -38.85 -22.53
C ALA A 22 -25.70 -38.31 -23.96
N LEU A 23 -24.83 -37.35 -24.22
CA LEU A 23 -24.37 -37.01 -25.56
C LEU A 23 -22.85 -36.90 -25.52
N VAL A 24 -22.22 -37.83 -26.24
CA VAL A 24 -20.79 -37.86 -26.54
C VAL A 24 -20.51 -36.76 -27.55
N LEU A 25 -19.73 -35.75 -27.15
CA LEU A 25 -19.06 -34.85 -28.09
C LEU A 25 -17.56 -34.87 -27.79
N SER A 26 -16.88 -35.49 -28.74
CA SER A 26 -15.44 -35.53 -28.94
C SER A 26 -14.84 -34.14 -29.10
N GLY A 27 -13.70 -33.93 -28.43
CA GLY A 27 -12.62 -33.07 -28.88
C GLY A 27 -12.82 -31.57 -28.66
N PHE A 28 -12.24 -31.04 -27.59
CA PHE A 28 -11.20 -30.00 -27.62
C PHE A 28 -10.68 -29.87 -26.18
N LEU A 29 -9.45 -30.32 -25.94
CA LEU A 29 -8.71 -29.99 -24.71
C LEU A 29 -8.34 -28.50 -24.79
N THR A 30 -9.24 -27.62 -24.37
CA THR A 30 -8.83 -26.26 -24.02
C THR A 30 -8.14 -26.35 -22.68
N THR A 31 -6.81 -26.35 -22.70
CA THR A 31 -6.03 -25.97 -21.53
C THR A 31 -6.49 -24.57 -21.13
N THR A 32 -7.32 -24.48 -20.08
CA THR A 32 -7.51 -23.22 -19.37
C THR A 32 -6.19 -22.91 -18.69
N THR A 33 -5.25 -22.35 -19.45
CA THR A 33 -4.11 -21.67 -18.89
C THR A 33 -4.69 -20.52 -18.08
N SER A 34 -4.57 -20.66 -16.76
CA SER A 34 -4.76 -19.58 -15.81
C SER A 34 -3.90 -18.39 -16.26
N MET A 35 -4.49 -17.47 -17.00
CA MET A 35 -3.86 -16.21 -17.41
C MET A 35 -3.90 -15.21 -16.25
N TYR A 36 -3.32 -15.56 -15.09
CA TYR A 36 -2.96 -14.60 -14.04
C TYR A 36 -1.85 -15.18 -13.15
N ARG A 37 -0.78 -15.69 -13.75
CA ARG A 37 0.47 -15.91 -13.03
C ARG A 37 1.62 -15.98 -14.02
N ASN A 38 2.28 -14.83 -14.21
CA ASN A 38 3.69 -14.66 -14.54
C ASN A 38 3.92 -13.20 -14.96
N SER A 39 3.76 -12.28 -14.01
CA SER A 39 4.45 -11.00 -14.11
C SER A 39 5.85 -11.25 -13.58
N THR A 40 6.80 -11.40 -14.49
CA THR A 40 8.23 -11.31 -14.18
C THR A 40 8.48 -10.05 -13.35
N PRO A 41 9.25 -10.10 -12.24
CA PRO A 41 9.62 -8.89 -11.52
C PRO A 41 10.47 -8.06 -12.47
N TRP A 42 9.89 -7.00 -13.03
CA TRP A 42 10.63 -6.02 -13.81
C TRP A 42 11.79 -5.56 -12.92
N PHE A 43 13.03 -5.81 -13.35
CA PHE A 43 14.22 -5.30 -12.68
C PHE A 43 14.11 -3.78 -12.62
N VAL A 44 13.69 -3.28 -11.47
CA VAL A 44 13.60 -1.85 -11.22
C VAL A 44 15.02 -1.36 -11.01
N ASN A 45 15.54 -0.59 -11.97
CA ASN A 45 16.82 0.09 -11.82
C ASN A 45 16.81 0.87 -10.49
N PRO A 46 17.81 0.70 -9.60
CA PRO A 46 17.90 1.48 -8.37
C PRO A 46 17.77 2.97 -8.68
N GLY A 47 16.75 3.64 -8.13
CA GLY A 47 16.46 5.05 -8.41
C GLY A 47 15.33 5.31 -9.42
N TYR A 48 14.66 4.28 -9.94
CA TYR A 48 13.42 4.43 -10.71
C TYR A 48 12.27 4.91 -9.80
N LYS A 49 11.76 6.12 -10.05
CA LYS A 49 10.66 6.71 -9.27
C LYS A 49 9.33 6.49 -9.99
N ASP A 50 8.63 5.44 -9.60
CA ASP A 50 7.26 5.18 -10.02
C ASP A 50 6.46 4.71 -8.81
N ILE A 51 5.77 5.67 -8.21
CA ILE A 51 4.98 5.45 -7.00
C ILE A 51 3.82 4.50 -7.25
N VAL A 52 3.28 4.46 -8.48
CA VAL A 52 2.19 3.54 -8.83
C VAL A 52 2.68 2.10 -8.72
N MET A 53 3.87 1.80 -9.25
CA MET A 53 4.44 0.47 -9.13
C MET A 53 4.70 0.06 -7.68
N PHE A 54 5.14 1.00 -6.83
CA PHE A 54 5.38 0.70 -5.41
C PHE A 54 4.10 0.32 -4.66
N TYR A 55 2.99 1.01 -4.92
CA TYR A 55 1.70 0.73 -4.28
C TYR A 55 0.90 -0.39 -4.94
N ASN A 56 1.28 -0.83 -6.15
CA ASN A 56 0.62 -1.93 -6.85
C ASN A 56 1.01 -3.29 -6.27
N THR A 57 0.55 -3.54 -5.04
CA THR A 57 0.80 -4.77 -4.28
C THR A 57 -0.40 -5.12 -3.42
N SER A 58 -0.60 -6.40 -3.17
CA SER A 58 -1.55 -6.90 -2.17
C SER A 58 -0.95 -7.01 -0.77
N GLN A 59 0.37 -6.83 -0.65
CA GLN A 59 1.07 -6.86 0.63
C GLN A 59 0.82 -5.57 1.42
N PRO A 60 0.60 -5.66 2.75
CA PRO A 60 0.65 -4.47 3.60
C PRO A 60 2.00 -3.76 3.45
N ILE A 61 1.99 -2.44 3.49
CA ILE A 61 3.21 -1.62 3.40
C ILE A 61 3.46 -0.99 4.76
N TRP A 62 4.56 -1.34 5.40
CA TRP A 62 4.94 -0.83 6.71
C TRP A 62 5.87 0.37 6.59
N THR A 63 5.64 1.41 7.40
CA THR A 63 6.68 2.38 7.69
C THR A 63 7.64 1.77 8.71
N VAL A 64 8.91 1.66 8.34
CA VAL A 64 9.94 1.00 9.15
C VAL A 64 10.74 2.03 9.92
N LEU A 65 11.25 3.05 9.24
CA LEU A 65 11.97 4.17 9.84
C LEU A 65 11.26 5.47 9.50
N SER A 66 11.29 6.42 10.42
CA SER A 66 10.77 7.78 10.18
C SER A 66 11.64 8.82 10.86
N THR A 67 11.73 10.01 10.28
CA THR A 67 12.30 11.20 10.93
C THR A 67 11.22 12.11 11.51
N ASP A 68 9.96 11.71 11.50
CA ASP A 68 8.89 12.43 12.20
C ASP A 68 9.08 12.33 13.72
N THR A 69 8.78 13.42 14.41
CA THR A 69 8.99 13.57 15.86
C THR A 69 7.79 13.11 16.71
N SER A 70 6.71 12.63 16.09
CA SER A 70 5.56 12.10 16.84
C SER A 70 5.83 10.73 17.47
N ASN A 71 4.90 10.30 18.31
CA ASN A 71 4.91 8.99 18.97
C ASN A 71 4.19 7.88 18.17
N LEU A 72 3.96 8.08 16.87
CA LEU A 72 3.25 7.13 16.01
C LEU A 72 4.09 5.86 15.76
N THR A 73 3.62 4.68 16.14
CA THR A 73 4.30 3.41 15.87
C THR A 73 3.42 2.50 15.01
N CYS A 74 3.99 1.42 14.49
CA CYS A 74 3.27 0.39 13.74
C CYS A 74 2.41 0.94 12.60
N GLN A 75 2.89 1.94 11.87
CA GLN A 75 2.14 2.51 10.75
C GLN A 75 2.18 1.55 9.55
N VAL A 76 1.00 1.19 9.04
CA VAL A 76 0.80 0.27 7.93
C VAL A 76 -0.28 0.76 6.99
N ASP A 77 -0.04 0.61 5.69
CA ASP A 77 -1.02 0.87 4.64
C ASP A 77 -1.50 -0.45 4.03
N LYS A 78 -2.82 -0.64 4.02
CA LYS A 78 -3.50 -1.81 3.43
C LYS A 78 -4.27 -1.36 2.18
N MET A 79 -3.84 -1.85 1.02
CA MET A 79 -4.43 -1.46 -0.27
C MET A 79 -5.79 -2.15 -0.48
N TYR A 80 -6.79 -1.38 -0.94
CA TYR A 80 -8.10 -1.90 -1.32
C TYR A 80 -8.34 -1.86 -2.83
N ASN A 81 -7.99 -0.74 -3.46
CA ASN A 81 -8.13 -0.56 -4.90
C ASN A 81 -7.01 0.35 -5.42
N ILE A 82 -6.51 0.06 -6.62
CA ILE A 82 -5.49 0.88 -7.27
C ILE A 82 -5.73 0.93 -8.77
N THR A 83 -5.52 2.11 -9.34
CA THR A 83 -5.48 2.36 -10.78
C THR A 83 -4.19 3.12 -11.10
N PHE A 84 -4.01 3.51 -12.36
CA PHE A 84 -2.88 4.36 -12.73
C PHE A 84 -2.99 5.79 -12.17
N GLU A 85 -4.18 6.25 -11.79
CA GLU A 85 -4.42 7.63 -11.36
C GLU A 85 -4.62 7.77 -9.86
N TYR A 86 -5.07 6.71 -9.18
CA TYR A 86 -5.36 6.77 -7.75
C TYR A 86 -5.20 5.42 -7.05
N VAL A 87 -5.13 5.49 -5.72
CA VAL A 87 -5.17 4.35 -4.81
C VAL A 87 -6.11 4.63 -3.64
N VAL A 88 -6.90 3.64 -3.27
CA VAL A 88 -7.71 3.62 -2.04
C VAL A 88 -7.07 2.63 -1.08
N PHE A 89 -6.77 3.09 0.12
CA PHE A 89 -6.14 2.28 1.14
C PHE A 89 -6.58 2.67 2.55
N GLU A 90 -6.45 1.75 3.48
CA GLU A 90 -6.62 2.02 4.90
C GLU A 90 -5.25 2.15 5.53
N ARG A 91 -5.03 3.26 6.24
CA ARG A 91 -3.82 3.47 7.04
C ARG A 91 -4.16 3.18 8.49
N CYS A 92 -3.45 2.24 9.09
CA CYS A 92 -3.52 1.96 10.53
C CYS A 92 -2.21 2.37 11.20
N TYR A 93 -2.27 2.79 12.46
CA TYR A 93 -1.09 3.01 13.29
C TYR A 93 -1.45 2.87 14.77
N LYS A 94 -0.42 2.89 15.62
CA LYS A 94 -0.54 3.04 17.07
C LYS A 94 -0.13 4.45 17.50
N ILE A 95 -0.93 5.07 18.37
CA ILE A 95 -0.53 6.22 19.18
C ILE A 95 -0.52 5.72 20.64
N TYR A 96 0.66 5.63 21.23
CA TYR A 96 0.85 4.89 22.49
C TYR A 96 0.31 3.46 22.34
N GLU A 97 -0.66 3.05 23.16
CA GLU A 97 -1.28 1.71 23.08
C GLU A 97 -2.56 1.65 22.23
N ASN A 98 -3.06 2.80 21.79
CA ASN A 98 -4.31 2.85 21.02
C ASN A 98 -4.03 2.65 19.54
N VAL A 99 -4.81 1.76 18.92
CA VAL A 99 -4.81 1.57 17.46
C VAL A 99 -5.84 2.49 16.85
N SER A 100 -5.44 3.23 15.83
CA SER A 100 -6.32 4.06 15.01
C SER A 100 -6.18 3.68 13.55
N ASP A 101 -7.26 3.82 12.80
CA ASP A 101 -7.32 3.59 11.36
C ASP A 101 -8.22 4.62 10.66
N PHE A 102 -7.97 4.80 9.36
CA PHE A 102 -8.83 5.59 8.48
C PHE A 102 -8.56 5.23 7.02
N TYR A 103 -9.57 5.47 6.19
CA TYR A 103 -9.50 5.27 4.75
C TYR A 103 -9.01 6.54 4.05
N LEU A 104 -8.05 6.37 3.16
CA LEU A 104 -7.45 7.42 2.34
C LEU A 104 -7.71 7.16 0.86
N LEU A 105 -7.88 8.25 0.13
CA LEU A 105 -7.68 8.29 -1.31
C LEU A 105 -6.37 9.02 -1.61
N GLY A 106 -5.46 8.34 -2.28
CA GLY A 106 -4.26 8.93 -2.86
C GLY A 106 -4.44 9.14 -4.36
N ARG A 107 -4.19 10.36 -4.84
CA ARG A 107 -4.13 10.67 -6.28
C ARG A 107 -2.67 10.75 -6.71
N PHE A 108 -2.31 10.02 -7.76
CA PHE A 108 -0.96 10.02 -8.28
C PHE A 108 -0.72 11.25 -9.17
N THR A 109 0.43 11.88 -8.98
CA THR A 109 0.86 13.08 -9.70
C THR A 109 2.39 13.16 -9.73
N ASN A 110 2.92 14.21 -10.33
CA ASN A 110 4.35 14.47 -10.41
C ASN A 110 4.75 15.62 -9.48
N TRP A 111 5.72 15.36 -8.61
CA TRP A 111 6.36 16.38 -7.79
C TRP A 111 7.27 17.23 -8.68
N ASN A 112 6.96 18.51 -8.84
CA ASN A 112 7.69 19.47 -9.69
C ASN A 112 7.75 19.04 -11.17
N THR A 113 6.60 19.01 -11.86
CA THR A 113 6.53 18.97 -13.32
C THR A 113 7.37 20.08 -13.93
N GLN A 114 8.61 19.79 -14.30
CA GLN A 114 9.19 20.45 -15.46
C GLN A 114 8.48 19.84 -16.68
N PRO A 115 7.78 20.65 -17.50
CA PRO A 115 6.96 20.16 -18.61
C PRO A 115 7.75 19.34 -19.65
N ASN A 116 9.08 19.38 -19.61
CA ASN A 116 9.97 18.82 -20.63
C ASN A 116 10.61 17.48 -20.23
N ARG A 117 10.27 16.90 -19.07
CA ARG A 117 11.03 15.75 -18.53
C ARG A 117 10.74 14.42 -19.22
N TRP A 118 9.62 14.28 -19.94
CA TRP A 118 9.22 12.98 -20.50
C TRP A 118 8.60 13.12 -21.91
N PRO A 119 9.42 13.25 -22.97
CA PRO A 119 8.90 13.48 -24.32
C PRO A 119 8.16 12.27 -24.94
N ASP A 120 8.40 11.03 -24.48
CA ASP A 120 8.02 9.84 -25.28
C ASP A 120 7.57 8.60 -24.48
N SER A 121 7.18 8.72 -23.21
CA SER A 121 6.64 7.56 -22.48
C SER A 121 5.14 7.42 -22.70
N ARG A 122 4.70 6.29 -23.27
CA ARG A 122 3.28 5.90 -23.43
C ARG A 122 2.48 5.85 -22.12
N ARG A 123 3.13 5.98 -20.96
CA ARG A 123 2.50 6.06 -19.64
C ARG A 123 3.16 7.17 -18.80
N PRO A 124 2.36 8.05 -18.16
CA PRO A 124 2.90 9.02 -17.21
C PRO A 124 3.52 8.28 -16.03
N ARG A 125 4.68 8.76 -15.57
CA ARG A 125 5.38 8.21 -14.40
C ARG A 125 5.16 9.14 -13.24
N TYR A 126 4.52 8.67 -12.18
CA TYR A 126 4.24 9.48 -11.01
C TYR A 126 5.25 9.23 -9.90
N ASP A 127 5.64 10.27 -9.19
CA ASP A 127 6.52 10.19 -8.02
C ASP A 127 5.88 10.83 -6.78
N GLN A 128 4.66 11.35 -6.89
CA GLN A 128 3.89 11.93 -5.79
C GLN A 128 2.52 11.28 -5.68
N MET A 129 2.06 11.14 -4.44
CA MET A 129 0.70 10.80 -4.10
C MET A 129 0.13 11.90 -3.20
N VAL A 130 -0.90 12.60 -3.68
CA VAL A 130 -1.62 13.62 -2.90
C VAL A 130 -2.76 12.94 -2.14
N LEU A 131 -2.87 13.23 -0.85
CA LEU A 131 -3.71 12.49 0.08
C LEU A 131 -4.94 13.29 0.52
N ARG A 132 -6.09 12.61 0.57
CA ARG A 132 -7.32 13.07 1.23
C ARG A 132 -8.01 11.91 1.95
N TYR A 133 -8.83 12.24 2.95
CA TYR A 133 -9.70 11.25 3.57
C TYR A 133 -10.76 10.78 2.57
N LEU A 134 -11.08 9.49 2.57
CA LEU A 134 -12.09 8.95 1.67
C LEU A 134 -13.46 9.61 1.95
N GLY A 135 -14.10 10.16 0.91
CA GLY A 135 -15.37 10.91 1.04
C GLY A 135 -15.21 12.40 1.32
N PHE A 136 -13.99 12.91 1.52
CA PHE A 136 -13.71 14.33 1.73
C PHE A 136 -13.08 14.96 0.48
N LEU A 137 -13.29 16.26 0.31
CA LEU A 137 -12.76 17.01 -0.84
C LEU A 137 -11.37 17.61 -0.59
N PHE A 138 -11.01 17.84 0.67
CA PHE A 138 -9.77 18.55 1.03
C PHE A 138 -8.55 17.63 1.07
N GLU A 139 -7.51 18.02 0.33
CA GLU A 139 -6.19 17.40 0.38
C GLU A 139 -5.44 17.89 1.63
N PHE A 140 -4.85 16.98 2.41
CA PHE A 140 -4.15 17.32 3.67
C PHE A 140 -2.64 17.08 3.62
N GLY A 141 -2.15 16.46 2.55
CA GLY A 141 -0.74 16.11 2.47
C GLY A 141 -0.33 15.45 1.17
N SER A 142 0.97 15.17 1.07
CA SER A 142 1.56 14.42 -0.04
C SER A 142 2.64 13.47 0.44
N ASP A 143 2.75 12.33 -0.24
CA ASP A 143 3.82 11.36 -0.09
C ASP A 143 4.61 11.35 -1.41
N ILE A 144 5.90 11.70 -1.38
CA ILE A 144 6.76 11.80 -2.56
C ILE A 144 7.79 10.68 -2.52
N LEU A 145 7.80 9.81 -3.51
CA LEU A 145 8.78 8.74 -3.65
C LEU A 145 10.14 9.31 -4.08
N LEU A 146 11.13 9.23 -3.21
CA LEU A 146 12.50 9.66 -3.48
C LEU A 146 13.35 8.55 -4.08
N PHE A 147 13.14 7.31 -3.65
CA PHE A 147 13.92 6.14 -4.08
C PHE A 147 13.10 4.86 -3.90
N TYR A 148 13.28 3.89 -4.79
CA TYR A 148 12.63 2.58 -4.74
C TYR A 148 13.58 1.47 -5.18
N HIS A 149 13.61 0.37 -4.43
CA HIS A 149 14.35 -0.85 -4.78
C HIS A 149 13.78 -2.06 -4.03
N SER A 150 13.64 -3.21 -4.68
CA SER A 150 13.28 -4.51 -4.05
C SER A 150 12.22 -4.42 -2.94
N ASN A 151 11.06 -3.81 -3.24
CA ASN A 151 9.90 -3.71 -2.35
C ASN A 151 10.06 -2.76 -1.14
N CYS A 152 11.10 -1.90 -1.11
CA CYS A 152 11.19 -0.78 -0.18
C CYS A 152 11.32 0.54 -0.91
N GLY A 153 10.78 1.60 -0.31
CA GLY A 153 10.83 2.94 -0.84
C GLY A 153 11.15 3.96 0.24
N VAL A 154 11.90 5.01 -0.13
CA VAL A 154 12.14 6.17 0.72
C VAL A 154 11.23 7.29 0.26
N PHE A 155 10.43 7.81 1.19
CA PHE A 155 9.42 8.82 0.93
C PHE A 155 9.76 10.12 1.65
N LYS A 156 9.53 11.25 0.98
CA LYS A 156 9.37 12.54 1.63
C LYS A 156 7.88 12.76 1.90
N ILE A 157 7.55 12.98 3.15
CA ILE A 157 6.19 13.23 3.60
C ILE A 157 6.02 14.73 3.80
N ILE A 158 4.92 15.26 3.28
CA ILE A 158 4.52 16.66 3.45
C ILE A 158 3.11 16.67 4.02
N ARG A 159 2.91 17.36 5.13
CA ARG A 159 1.60 17.58 5.78
C ARG A 159 1.41 19.04 6.09
N GLU A 160 0.20 19.39 6.53
CA GLU A 160 -0.12 20.72 7.07
C GLU A 160 0.30 21.81 6.09
N LYS A 161 -0.12 21.66 4.82
CA LYS A 161 0.17 22.60 3.72
C LYS A 161 1.68 22.91 3.51
N GLY A 162 2.58 22.03 3.94
CA GLY A 162 4.02 22.21 3.76
C GLY A 162 4.78 22.55 5.03
N GLU A 163 4.08 22.84 6.13
CA GLU A 163 4.70 23.25 7.40
C GLU A 163 5.45 22.10 8.07
N ARG A 164 5.00 20.85 7.86
CA ARG A 164 5.66 19.67 8.39
C ARG A 164 6.15 18.75 7.29
N MET A 165 7.44 18.43 7.36
CA MET A 165 8.11 17.55 6.41
C MET A 165 9.04 16.59 7.12
N TRP A 166 9.02 15.33 6.70
CA TRP A 166 9.93 14.30 7.22
C TRP A 166 10.18 13.22 6.16
N LEU A 167 11.12 12.32 6.47
CA LEU A 167 11.40 11.15 5.64
C LEU A 167 10.82 9.89 6.28
N GLU A 168 10.39 8.97 5.44
CA GLU A 168 9.99 7.62 5.84
C GLU A 168 10.67 6.58 4.96
N LEU A 169 11.19 5.52 5.56
CA LEU A 169 11.51 4.29 4.86
C LEU A 169 10.32 3.36 5.01
N ARG A 170 9.73 2.96 3.88
CA ARG A 170 8.61 2.01 3.83
C ARG A 170 9.03 0.73 3.14
N ALA A 171 8.48 -0.40 3.58
CA ALA A 171 8.76 -1.72 3.01
C ALA A 171 7.49 -2.55 2.95
N TRP A 172 7.36 -3.39 1.93
CA TRP A 172 6.30 -4.38 1.87
C TRP A 172 6.46 -5.41 2.99
N ASN A 173 5.35 -5.97 3.46
CA ASN A 173 5.33 -6.91 4.58
C ASN A 173 6.29 -8.09 4.40
N VAL A 174 6.40 -8.62 3.17
CA VAL A 174 7.28 -9.75 2.84
C VAL A 174 8.77 -9.43 2.98
N THR A 175 9.19 -8.16 2.89
CA THR A 175 10.61 -7.75 3.01
C THR A 175 10.91 -6.97 4.28
N VAL A 176 9.93 -6.77 5.17
CA VAL A 176 10.07 -5.88 6.34
C VAL A 176 11.16 -6.36 7.33
N SER A 177 11.44 -7.65 7.39
CA SER A 177 12.50 -8.25 8.22
C SER A 177 13.88 -8.21 7.59
N SER A 178 13.98 -7.96 6.28
CA SER A 178 15.21 -8.03 5.49
C SER A 178 15.20 -6.97 4.40
N ILE A 179 15.19 -5.71 4.83
CA ILE A 179 15.08 -4.55 3.93
C ILE A 179 16.36 -4.40 3.13
N SER A 180 16.21 -4.05 1.85
CA SER A 180 17.35 -3.82 0.96
C SER A 180 18.26 -2.71 1.50
N ALA A 181 19.56 -3.02 1.60
CA ALA A 181 20.60 -2.08 2.01
C ALA A 181 20.56 -0.76 1.21
N LEU A 182 20.20 -0.80 -0.08
CA LEU A 182 20.11 0.41 -0.91
C LEU A 182 19.06 1.42 -0.40
N CYS A 183 17.90 0.96 0.06
CA CYS A 183 16.88 1.87 0.64
C CYS A 183 17.38 2.46 1.95
N THR A 184 17.99 1.63 2.79
CA THR A 184 18.52 2.03 4.10
C THR A 184 19.65 3.04 3.93
N THR A 185 20.59 2.80 3.02
CA THR A 185 21.67 3.73 2.67
C THR A 185 21.11 5.04 2.13
N TYR A 186 20.16 4.99 1.18
CA TYR A 186 19.52 6.21 0.66
C TYR A 186 18.85 7.01 1.76
N PHE A 187 18.08 6.36 2.65
CA PHE A 187 17.43 7.00 3.79
C PHE A 187 18.44 7.69 4.71
N TYR A 188 19.51 7.00 5.11
CA TYR A 188 20.53 7.57 5.99
C TYR A 188 21.39 8.67 5.37
N GLN A 189 21.56 8.68 4.04
CA GLN A 189 22.22 9.77 3.33
C GLN A 189 21.37 11.04 3.26
N HIS A 190 20.04 10.92 3.27
CA HIS A 190 19.12 12.05 3.11
C HIS A 190 18.47 12.50 4.41
N GLN A 191 18.56 11.72 5.50
CA GLN A 191 18.11 12.15 6.81
C GLN A 191 18.96 13.35 7.28
N ARG A 192 18.28 14.44 7.64
CA ARG A 192 18.93 15.61 8.27
C ARG A 192 18.76 15.63 9.79
N HIS A 193 17.81 14.84 10.29
CA HIS A 193 17.39 14.79 11.68
C HIS A 193 17.49 13.37 12.21
N LYS A 194 17.39 13.22 13.53
CA LYS A 194 17.31 11.90 14.17
C LYS A 194 16.13 11.12 13.58
N HIS A 195 16.36 9.84 13.32
CA HIS A 195 15.30 8.90 12.94
C HIS A 195 14.86 8.09 14.16
N ARG A 196 13.74 7.40 14.00
CA ARG A 196 13.22 6.42 14.95
C ARG A 196 12.70 5.20 14.21
N THR A 197 12.71 4.08 14.92
CA THR A 197 12.06 2.84 14.47
C THR A 197 10.56 2.97 14.67
N VAL A 198 9.80 2.80 13.59
CA VAL A 198 8.33 2.81 13.58
C VAL A 198 7.79 1.38 13.62
N TYR A 199 8.46 0.46 12.93
CA TYR A 199 8.08 -0.96 12.86
C TYR A 199 8.91 -1.82 13.80
N THR A 200 8.23 -2.67 14.57
CA THR A 200 8.82 -3.83 15.24
C THR A 200 8.01 -5.08 14.89
N PRO A 201 8.54 -6.30 15.06
CA PRO A 201 7.78 -7.53 14.77
C PRO A 201 6.43 -7.62 15.49
N GLN A 202 6.30 -7.02 16.68
CA GLN A 202 5.03 -6.97 17.44
C GLN A 202 3.94 -6.18 16.72
N CYS A 203 4.29 -5.27 15.80
CA CYS A 203 3.33 -4.50 15.02
C CYS A 203 2.42 -5.39 14.17
N GLN A 204 2.87 -6.60 13.79
CA GLN A 204 2.04 -7.58 13.08
C GLN A 204 0.71 -7.88 13.78
N HIS A 205 0.63 -7.68 15.11
CA HIS A 205 -0.59 -7.89 15.89
C HIS A 205 -1.71 -6.92 15.57
N ILE A 206 -1.42 -5.69 15.11
CA ILE A 206 -2.50 -4.72 14.79
C ILE A 206 -3.31 -5.13 13.57
N MET A 207 -2.75 -6.00 12.72
CA MET A 207 -3.44 -6.56 11.56
C MET A 207 -4.43 -7.67 11.94
N LYS A 208 -4.38 -8.18 13.19
CA LYS A 208 -5.32 -9.20 13.65
C LYS A 208 -6.71 -8.55 13.89
N PRO A 209 -7.81 -9.23 13.49
CA PRO A 209 -9.17 -8.78 13.79
C PRO A 209 -9.34 -8.48 15.28
N VAL A 210 -10.08 -7.42 15.62
CA VAL A 210 -10.30 -6.97 17.01
C VAL A 210 -10.90 -8.07 17.88
N PHE A 211 -11.70 -8.98 17.31
CA PHE A 211 -12.29 -10.13 18.01
C PHE A 211 -11.28 -11.09 18.67
N ASN A 212 -9.99 -11.03 18.30
CA ASN A 212 -8.92 -11.84 18.90
C ASN A 212 -7.99 -11.08 19.87
N ARG A 213 -8.28 -9.81 20.20
CA ARG A 213 -7.42 -8.98 21.09
C ARG A 213 -7.76 -9.06 22.57
N SER A 214 -8.92 -9.62 22.93
CA SER A 214 -9.40 -9.76 24.32
C SER A 214 -8.98 -11.08 25.01
N ALA A 215 -8.08 -11.86 24.41
CA ALA A 215 -7.64 -13.15 24.96
C ALA A 215 -6.27 -13.12 25.68
N TRP A 216 -5.63 -11.95 25.79
CA TRP A 216 -4.28 -11.80 26.36
C TRP A 216 -4.15 -10.54 27.22
N SER A 217 -5.15 -10.31 28.08
CA SER A 217 -5.09 -9.35 29.20
C SER A 217 -5.20 -10.10 30.50
#